data_AF-A0A960HRD1-F1
#
_entry.id   AF-A0A960HRD1-F1
#
_cell.length_a   1.000
_cell.length_b   1.000
_cell.length_c   1.000
_cell.angle_alpha   90.00
_cell.angle_beta   90.00
_cell.angle_gamma   90.00
#
_symmetry.space_group_name_H-M   'P 1'
#
loop_
_entity.id
_entity.type
_entity.pdbx_description
1 polymer ?
#
loop_
_entity_poly.entity_id
_entity_poly.type
_entity_poly.pdbx_seq_one_letter_code
_entity_poly.pdbx_strand_id
1 'polypeptide(L)'
;MAAAEKKTKKPKPTRWYAGDSPLEDLGPSEQVAHSIVQEFRYLSPSVDRIMDADLTSSQRLEAINLFRASLDQLDAGHRDPRAAIEAARNAVD
;
A
#
# COMPACT_ATOMS: atom_id res chain seq x y z
N MET A 1 -16.73 12.47 30.27
CA MET A 1 -15.31 12.25 29.91
C MET A 1 -15.27 11.71 28.49
N ALA A 2 -14.36 12.23 27.67
CA ALA A 2 -14.46 12.31 26.21
C ALA A 2 -14.64 10.97 25.48
N ALA A 3 -15.57 10.97 24.53
CA ALA A 3 -15.73 9.94 23.52
C ALA A 3 -14.46 9.85 22.66
N ALA A 4 -13.77 8.71 22.72
CA ALA A 4 -12.84 8.34 21.66
C ALA A 4 -13.68 7.93 20.45
N GLU A 5 -14.10 8.92 19.65
CA GLU A 5 -14.61 8.68 18.31
C GLU A 5 -13.50 7.96 17.53
N LYS A 6 -13.61 6.63 17.49
CA LYS A 6 -12.90 5.80 16.51
C LYS A 6 -13.43 6.25 15.16
N LYS A 7 -12.82 7.31 14.61
CA LYS A 7 -13.00 7.74 13.23
C LYS A 7 -12.54 6.57 12.38
N THR A 8 -13.45 5.64 12.11
CA THR A 8 -13.45 4.83 10.90
C THR A 8 -13.52 5.82 9.76
N LYS A 9 -12.36 6.40 9.41
CA LYS A 9 -12.12 7.03 8.13
C LYS A 9 -12.51 5.94 7.14
N LYS A 10 -13.72 6.02 6.59
CA LYS A 10 -14.08 5.29 5.37
C LYS A 10 -12.90 5.58 4.44
N PRO A 11 -12.11 4.58 4.03
CA PRO A 11 -10.97 4.84 3.16
C PRO A 11 -11.55 5.59 1.98
N LYS A 12 -11.05 6.80 1.74
CA LYS A 12 -11.41 7.53 0.52
C LYS A 12 -11.15 6.53 -0.61
N PRO A 13 -12.06 6.36 -1.58
CA PRO A 13 -11.76 5.54 -2.74
C PRO A 13 -10.57 6.22 -3.42
N THR A 14 -9.38 5.74 -3.12
CA THR A 14 -8.13 6.22 -3.70
C THR A 14 -8.21 5.94 -5.19
N ARG A 15 -7.62 6.79 -6.04
CA ARG A 15 -7.73 6.66 -7.51
C ARG A 15 -7.33 5.25 -7.97
N TRP A 16 -6.33 4.65 -7.30
CA TRP A 16 -5.89 3.27 -7.51
C TRP A 16 -6.87 2.19 -7.03
N TYR A 17 -7.78 2.47 -6.11
CA TYR A 17 -8.84 1.55 -5.67
C TYR A 17 -10.17 1.76 -6.42
N ALA A 18 -10.46 2.99 -6.80
CA ALA A 18 -11.71 3.39 -7.45
C ALA A 18 -11.84 2.90 -8.89
N GLY A 19 -10.72 2.69 -9.59
CA GLY A 19 -10.70 2.32 -11.01
C GLY A 19 -11.22 3.42 -11.94
N ASP A 20 -11.38 4.64 -11.43
CA ASP A 20 -11.93 5.79 -12.16
C ASP A 20 -10.90 6.44 -13.10
N SER A 21 -9.62 6.14 -12.91
CA SER A 21 -8.52 6.58 -13.78
C SER A 21 -7.85 5.37 -14.43
N PRO A 22 -7.50 5.44 -15.74
CA PRO A 22 -6.80 4.35 -16.43
C PRO A 22 -5.42 4.14 -15.82
N LEU A 23 -4.98 2.88 -15.70
CA LEU A 23 -3.74 2.48 -15.02
C LEU A 23 -2.50 3.28 -15.46
N GLU A 24 -2.49 3.69 -16.72
CA GLU A 24 -1.44 4.49 -17.37
C GLU A 24 -1.32 5.92 -16.83
N ASP A 25 -2.40 6.48 -16.26
CA ASP A 25 -2.44 7.80 -15.61
C ASP A 25 -2.03 7.72 -14.13
N LEU A 26 -2.02 6.51 -13.55
CA LEU A 26 -1.62 6.31 -12.17
C LEU A 26 -0.09 6.23 -12.04
N GLY A 27 0.41 6.74 -10.92
CA GLY A 27 1.83 6.64 -10.60
C GLY A 27 2.27 5.17 -10.46
N PRO A 28 3.56 4.85 -10.64
CA PRO A 28 4.03 3.46 -10.64
C PRO A 28 3.67 2.70 -9.35
N SER A 29 3.65 3.38 -8.19
CA SER A 29 3.24 2.76 -6.92
C SER A 29 1.75 2.42 -6.87
N GLU A 30 0.92 3.28 -7.46
CA GLU A 30 -0.52 3.10 -7.57
C GLU A 30 -0.88 1.95 -8.53
N GLN A 31 -0.12 1.77 -9.61
CA GLN A 31 -0.31 0.64 -10.54
C GLN A 31 -0.10 -0.70 -9.84
N VAL A 32 0.98 -0.81 -9.06
CA VAL A 32 1.27 -2.02 -8.27
C VAL A 32 0.21 -2.23 -7.18
N ALA A 33 -0.23 -1.16 -6.52
CA ALA A 33 -1.33 -1.20 -5.56
C ALA A 33 -2.60 -1.78 -6.15
N HIS A 34 -2.98 -1.30 -7.34
CA HIS A 34 -4.15 -1.77 -8.05
C HIS A 34 -4.05 -3.27 -8.37
N SER A 35 -2.93 -3.72 -8.93
CA SER A 35 -2.70 -5.15 -9.24
C SER A 35 -2.76 -6.03 -8.00
N ILE A 36 -2.13 -5.64 -6.89
CA ILE A 36 -2.21 -6.39 -5.63
C ILE A 36 -3.65 -6.51 -5.17
N VAL A 37 -4.44 -5.45 -5.24
CA VAL A 37 -5.82 -5.48 -4.73
C VAL A 37 -6.79 -6.19 -5.69
N GLN A 38 -6.49 -6.22 -6.99
CA GLN A 38 -7.20 -7.08 -7.94
C GLN A 38 -6.98 -8.57 -7.63
N GLU A 39 -5.73 -8.99 -7.36
CA GLU A 39 -5.40 -10.39 -7.10
C GLU A 39 -5.68 -10.82 -5.64
N PHE A 40 -5.40 -9.93 -4.70
CA PHE A 40 -5.47 -10.16 -3.25
C PHE A 40 -6.36 -9.10 -2.59
N ARG A 41 -7.65 -9.13 -2.91
CA ARG A 41 -8.64 -8.15 -2.43
C ARG A 41 -8.65 -7.97 -0.91
N TYR A 42 -8.32 -9.03 -0.15
CA TYR A 42 -8.24 -8.99 1.31
C TYR A 42 -7.05 -8.16 1.84
N LEU A 43 -6.05 -7.86 1.02
CA LEU A 43 -4.89 -7.02 1.35
C LEU A 43 -5.09 -5.54 1.05
N SER A 44 -6.28 -5.14 0.55
CA SER A 44 -6.65 -3.73 0.40
C SER A 44 -6.26 -2.84 1.60
N PRO A 45 -6.59 -3.19 2.87
CA PRO A 45 -6.22 -2.37 4.01
C PRO A 45 -4.71 -2.33 4.30
N SER A 46 -3.96 -3.34 3.88
CA SER A 46 -2.49 -3.36 4.00
C SER A 46 -1.85 -2.46 2.96
N VAL A 47 -2.32 -2.55 1.72
CA VAL A 47 -1.88 -1.68 0.61
C VAL A 47 -2.20 -0.22 0.91
N ASP A 48 -3.40 0.07 1.43
CA ASP A 48 -3.81 1.42 1.85
C ASP A 48 -2.84 2.03 2.86
N ARG A 49 -2.36 1.23 3.83
CA ARG A 49 -1.35 1.69 4.80
C ARG A 49 -0.01 2.06 4.16
N ILE A 50 0.42 1.33 3.14
CA ILE A 50 1.66 1.63 2.41
C ILE A 50 1.49 2.91 1.59
N MET A 51 0.31 3.08 0.98
CA MET A 51 -0.02 4.25 0.16
C MET A 51 -0.24 5.52 0.99
N ASP A 52 -0.80 5.41 2.20
CA ASP A 52 -0.99 6.52 3.17
C ASP A 52 0.27 6.80 4.00
N ALA A 53 1.31 5.97 3.90
CA ALA A 53 2.55 6.19 4.62
C ALA A 53 3.25 7.48 4.17
N ASP A 54 3.88 8.15 5.14
CA ASP A 54 4.71 9.34 4.95
C ASP A 54 6.05 8.94 4.31
N LEU A 55 5.97 8.56 3.04
CA LEU A 55 7.06 8.11 2.19
C LEU A 55 7.10 8.95 0.92
N THR A 56 8.30 9.14 0.37
CA THR A 56 8.47 9.72 -0.96
C THR A 56 7.91 8.77 -2.03
N SER A 57 7.63 9.28 -3.24
CA SER A 57 7.10 8.48 -4.34
C SER A 57 7.95 7.24 -4.66
N SER A 58 9.27 7.37 -4.59
CA SER A 58 10.24 6.28 -4.80
C SER A 58 10.20 5.26 -3.67
N GLN A 59 10.22 5.71 -2.40
CA GLN A 59 10.12 4.82 -1.25
C GLN A 59 8.77 4.10 -1.19
N ARG A 60 7.68 4.77 -1.56
CA ARG A 60 6.35 4.14 -1.64
C ARG A 60 6.31 3.05 -2.71
N LEU A 61 6.92 3.31 -3.87
CA LEU A 61 7.06 2.31 -4.94
C LEU A 61 7.87 1.10 -4.45
N GLU A 62 8.98 1.33 -3.76
CA GLU A 62 9.78 0.25 -3.19
C GLU A 62 8.99 -0.54 -2.14
N ALA A 63 8.32 0.13 -1.22
CA ALA A 63 7.51 -0.51 -0.19
C ALA A 63 6.44 -1.42 -0.77
N ILE A 64 5.74 -0.97 -1.82
CA ILE A 64 4.68 -1.76 -2.43
C ILE A 64 5.20 -2.91 -3.29
N ASN A 65 6.37 -2.75 -3.90
CA ASN A 65 7.07 -3.84 -4.59
C ASN A 65 7.58 -4.90 -3.61
N LEU A 66 8.19 -4.49 -2.49
CA LEU A 66 8.61 -5.40 -1.41
C LEU A 66 7.43 -6.18 -0.83
N PHE A 67 6.31 -5.49 -0.62
CA PHE A 67 5.07 -6.11 -0.20
C PHE A 67 4.59 -7.13 -1.24
N ARG A 68 4.53 -6.76 -2.52
CA ARG A 68 4.14 -7.66 -3.62
C ARG A 68 5.04 -8.89 -3.72
N ALA A 69 6.36 -8.71 -3.68
CA ALA A 69 7.33 -9.79 -3.73
C ALA A 69 7.14 -10.77 -2.55
N SER A 70 6.78 -10.23 -1.39
CA SER A 70 6.49 -11.04 -0.19
C SER A 70 5.14 -11.76 -0.22
N LEU A 71 4.27 -11.45 -1.18
CA LEU A 71 3.05 -12.23 -1.41
C LEU A 71 3.33 -13.51 -2.20
N ASP A 72 4.29 -13.45 -3.11
CA ASP A 72 4.75 -14.59 -3.92
C ASP A 72 5.57 -15.59 -3.07
N GLN A 73 6.37 -15.06 -2.14
CA GLN A 73 7.13 -15.88 -1.20
C GLN A 73 6.32 -16.20 0.06
N LEU A 74 5.92 -17.48 0.20
CA LEU A 74 5.06 -17.97 1.29
C LEU A 74 5.60 -17.69 2.71
N ASP A 75 6.92 -17.44 2.85
CA ASP A 75 7.64 -17.28 4.12
C ASP A 75 8.29 -15.88 4.29
N ALA A 76 7.95 -14.91 3.44
CA ALA A 76 8.58 -13.59 3.49
C ALA A 76 7.94 -12.71 4.59
N GLY A 77 8.76 -12.32 5.57
CA GLY A 77 8.39 -11.45 6.69
C GLY A 77 7.85 -10.06 6.31
N HIS A 78 7.82 -9.67 5.02
CA HIS A 78 7.22 -8.41 4.57
C HIS A 78 5.76 -8.54 4.09
N ARG A 79 5.05 -9.62 4.46
CA ARG A 79 3.57 -9.64 4.45
C ARG A 79 2.96 -8.59 5.37
N ASP A 80 3.72 -8.08 6.33
CA ASP A 80 3.33 -6.94 7.14
C ASP A 80 3.61 -5.63 6.39
N PRO A 81 2.59 -4.80 6.11
CA PRO A 81 2.80 -3.53 5.41
C PRO A 81 3.75 -2.59 6.16
N ARG A 82 3.86 -2.72 7.50
CA ARG A 82 4.82 -1.97 8.32
C ARG A 82 6.26 -2.34 8.01
N ALA A 83 6.56 -3.64 7.94
CA ALA A 83 7.91 -4.11 7.63
C ALA A 83 8.35 -3.66 6.23
N ALA A 84 7.43 -3.65 5.26
CA ALA A 84 7.68 -3.15 3.92
C ALA A 84 7.96 -1.63 3.89
N ILE A 85 7.18 -0.83 4.65
CA ILE A 85 7.39 0.62 4.81
C ILE A 85 8.77 0.91 5.43
N GLU A 86 9.13 0.21 6.51
CA GLU A 86 10.40 0.40 7.20
C GLU A 86 11.59 0.00 6.32
N ALA A 87 11.49 -1.14 5.62
CA ALA A 87 12.51 -1.58 4.68
C ALA A 87 12.70 -0.57 3.54
N ALA A 88 11.62 -0.08 2.93
CA ALA A 88 11.70 0.92 1.88
C ALA A 88 12.25 2.27 2.36
N ARG A 89 11.95 2.66 3.60
CA ARG A 89 12.52 3.85 4.21
C ARG A 89 14.04 3.74 4.33
N ASN A 90 14.54 2.55 4.63
CA ASN A 90 15.97 2.26 4.81
C ASN A 90 16.70 1.89 3.51
N ALA A 91 15.97 1.57 2.43
CA ALA A 91 16.54 1.20 1.14
C ALA A 91 17.00 2.40 0.30
N VAL A 92 16.58 3.62 0.67
CA VAL A 92 16.91 4.86 -0.03
C VAL A 92 17.77 5.72 0.89
N ASP A 93 19.03 5.35 1.05
CA ASP A 93 20.13 6.19 1.59
C ASP A 93 21.15 6.46 0.47
#